data_AF-A0A946UYK2-F1
#
_entry.id   AF-A0A946UYK2-F1
#
_cell.length_a   1.000
_cell.length_b   1.000
_cell.length_c   1.000
_cell.angle_alpha   90.00
_cell.angle_beta   90.00
_cell.angle_gamma   90.00
#
_symmetry.space_group_name_H-M   'P 1'
#
loop_
_entity.id
_entity.type
_entity.pdbx_description
1 polymer ?
#
loop_
_entity_poly.entity_id
_entity_poly.type
_entity_poly.pdbx_seq_one_letter_code
_entity_poly.pdbx_strand_id
1 'polypeptide(L)'
;EFFHNIYGSELDGTRATKADLLRFAIEKNPGATRHTMIGDRKHDLVGAIANDMTPIGAAWGYGSVEELTSAGAEAIANLPEELPGLLD
;
A
#
# COMPACT_ATOMS: atom_id res chain seq x y z
N GLU A 1 9.08 19.22 -3.21
CA GLU A 1 9.12 17.77 -3.51
C GLU A 1 8.02 17.07 -2.73
N PHE A 2 7.37 16.06 -3.31
CA PHE A 2 6.26 15.33 -2.67
C PHE A 2 6.67 13.96 -2.12
N PHE A 3 7.74 13.34 -2.66
CA PHE A 3 8.23 12.03 -2.22
C PHE A 3 9.61 12.19 -1.58
N HIS A 4 9.77 11.62 -0.38
CA HIS A 4 11.08 11.57 0.28
C HIS A 4 11.96 10.43 -0.26
N ASN A 5 11.35 9.27 -0.54
CA ASN A 5 12.02 8.08 -1.07
C ASN A 5 11.14 7.36 -2.10
N ILE A 6 11.77 6.65 -3.05
CA ILE A 6 11.09 5.84 -4.07
C ILE A 6 11.71 4.44 -4.06
N TYR A 7 10.86 3.41 -3.94
CA TYR A 7 11.26 2.01 -3.94
C TYR A 7 10.47 1.23 -4.99
N GLY A 8 11.16 0.35 -5.70
CA GLY A 8 10.56 -0.56 -6.68
C GLY A 8 11.22 -1.94 -6.63
N SER A 9 10.63 -2.89 -7.34
CA SER A 9 11.26 -4.19 -7.58
C SER A 9 12.49 -4.03 -8.46
N GLU A 10 13.56 -4.75 -8.15
CA GLU A 10 14.74 -4.81 -9.02
C GLU A 10 14.47 -5.71 -10.23
N LEU A 11 15.21 -5.49 -11.32
CA LEU A 11 15.07 -6.26 -12.56
C LEU A 11 15.45 -7.74 -12.39
N ASP A 12 16.20 -8.09 -11.35
CA ASP A 12 16.63 -9.45 -11.04
C ASP A 12 15.62 -10.23 -10.17
N GLY A 13 14.49 -9.61 -9.81
CA GLY A 13 13.48 -10.22 -8.95
C GLY A 13 13.78 -10.09 -7.44
N THR A 14 14.84 -9.37 -7.04
CA THR A 14 15.01 -8.99 -5.64
C THR A 14 13.85 -8.09 -5.20
N ARG A 15 13.21 -8.42 -4.07
CA ARG A 15 11.94 -7.80 -3.62
C ARG A 15 10.78 -8.04 -4.62
N ALA A 16 10.73 -9.22 -5.22
CA ALA A 16 9.66 -9.61 -6.15
C ALA A 16 8.26 -9.61 -5.52
N THR A 17 8.15 -9.86 -4.20
CA THR A 17 6.86 -9.77 -3.52
C THR A 17 6.64 -8.37 -2.96
N LYS A 18 5.38 -7.92 -3.00
CA LYS A 18 4.99 -6.64 -2.41
C LYS A 18 5.29 -6.59 -0.91
N ALA A 19 5.13 -7.71 -0.20
CA ALA A 19 5.44 -7.80 1.23
C ALA A 19 6.93 -7.52 1.51
N ASP A 20 7.85 -8.10 0.73
CA ASP A 20 9.29 -7.86 0.90
C ASP A 20 9.69 -6.41 0.55
N LEU A 21 9.07 -5.85 -0.50
CA LEU A 21 9.31 -4.46 -0.89
C LEU A 21 8.85 -3.46 0.18
N LEU A 22 7.67 -3.68 0.77
CA LEU A 22 7.12 -2.82 1.83
C LEU A 22 7.93 -2.94 3.12
N ARG A 23 8.33 -4.15 3.52
CA ARG A 23 9.23 -4.36 4.67
C ARG A 23 10.51 -3.56 4.53
N PHE A 24 11.14 -3.67 3.36
CA PHE A 24 12.36 -2.92 3.04
C PHE A 24 12.13 -1.41 3.11
N ALA A 25 11.01 -0.91 2.57
CA ALA A 25 10.70 0.52 2.62
C ALA A 25 10.54 1.02 4.07
N ILE A 26 9.86 0.27 4.94
CA ILE A 26 9.72 0.60 6.36
C ILE A 26 11.08 0.63 7.06
N GLU A 27 11.91 -0.41 6.88
CA GLU A 27 13.24 -0.51 7.48
C GLU A 27 14.17 0.65 7.07
N LYS A 28 14.01 1.18 5.85
CA LYS A 28 14.78 2.34 5.36
C LYS A 28 14.26 3.68 5.86
N ASN A 29 13.08 3.72 6.48
CA ASN A 29 12.44 4.94 6.98
C ASN A 29 12.03 4.79 8.46
N PRO A 30 13.00 4.61 9.37
CA PRO A 30 12.69 4.43 10.78
C PRO A 30 12.12 5.70 11.41
N GLY A 31 11.31 5.54 12.46
CA GLY A 31 10.81 6.64 13.29
C GLY A 31 9.34 7.00 13.06
N ALA A 32 8.69 6.44 12.04
CA ALA A 32 7.24 6.49 11.92
C ALA A 32 6.58 5.45 12.86
N THR A 33 5.50 5.83 13.53
CA THR A 33 4.72 4.95 14.42
C THR A 33 3.50 4.34 13.75
N ARG A 34 3.17 4.79 12.54
CA ARG A 34 2.05 4.32 11.72
C ARG A 34 2.47 4.30 10.27
N HIS A 35 1.93 3.35 9.52
CA HIS A 35 2.21 3.16 8.11
C HIS A 35 0.90 2.88 7.39
N THR A 36 0.67 3.55 6.27
CA THR A 36 -0.51 3.34 5.43
C THR A 36 -0.05 2.97 4.03
N MET A 37 -0.64 1.92 3.47
CA MET A 37 -0.45 1.53 2.08
C MET A 37 -1.71 1.86 1.30
N ILE A 38 -1.56 2.66 0.24
CA ILE A 38 -2.63 2.93 -0.72
C ILE A 38 -2.32 2.13 -1.97
N GLY A 39 -3.23 1.24 -2.38
CA GLY A 39 -3.03 0.38 -3.55
C GLY A 39 -4.32 -0.07 -4.20
N ASP A 40 -4.25 -0.38 -5.49
CA ASP A 40 -5.40 -0.72 -6.32
C ASP A 40 -5.56 -2.22 -6.57
N ARG A 41 -4.64 -3.05 -6.07
CA ARG A 41 -4.67 -4.50 -6.24
C ARG A 41 -4.57 -5.24 -4.92
N LYS A 42 -5.09 -6.47 -4.88
CA LYS A 42 -4.97 -7.36 -3.71
C LYS A 42 -3.53 -7.54 -3.22
N HIS A 43 -2.55 -7.48 -4.11
CA HIS A 43 -1.15 -7.64 -3.76
C HIS A 43 -0.64 -6.50 -2.87
N ASP A 44 -1.16 -5.28 -3.07
CA ASP A 44 -0.85 -4.12 -2.23
C ASP A 44 -1.40 -4.30 -0.82
N LEU A 45 -2.67 -4.68 -0.71
CA LEU A 45 -3.36 -4.82 0.58
C LEU A 45 -2.83 -6.02 1.38
N VAL A 46 -2.63 -7.16 0.73
CA VAL A 46 -2.01 -8.34 1.37
C VAL A 46 -0.58 -8.01 1.81
N GLY A 47 0.18 -7.26 1.00
CA GLY A 47 1.51 -6.80 1.37
C GLY A 47 1.51 -5.85 2.56
N ALA A 48 0.53 -4.95 2.63
CA ALA A 48 0.34 -4.00 3.72
C ALA A 48 0.03 -4.71 5.04
N ILE A 49 -0.95 -5.63 5.03
CA ILE A 49 -1.35 -6.44 6.18
C ILE A 49 -0.17 -7.27 6.70
N ALA A 50 0.63 -7.86 5.80
CA ALA A 50 1.81 -8.63 6.18
C ALA A 50 2.93 -7.79 6.83
N ASN A 51 2.82 -6.45 6.82
CA ASN A 51 3.79 -5.51 7.38
C ASN A 51 3.15 -4.54 8.39
N ASP A 52 2.00 -4.91 8.97
CA ASP A 52 1.29 -4.11 9.98
C ASP A 52 0.97 -2.66 9.53
N MET A 53 0.69 -2.49 8.23
CA MET A 53 0.28 -1.21 7.65
C MET A 53 -1.25 -1.16 7.49
N THR A 54 -1.85 0.02 7.63
CA THR A 54 -3.26 0.27 7.28
C THR A 54 -3.45 0.12 5.75
N PRO A 55 -4.27 -0.84 5.29
CA PRO A 55 -4.49 -1.09 3.87
C PRO A 55 -5.66 -0.25 3.33
N ILE A 56 -5.39 0.78 2.53
CA ILE A 56 -6.42 1.57 1.83
C ILE A 56 -6.51 1.15 0.37
N GLY A 57 -7.69 0.71 -0.05
CA GLY A 57 -7.99 0.34 -1.43
C GLY A 57 -8.28 1.56 -2.31
N ALA A 58 -7.66 1.64 -3.49
CA ALA A 58 -7.93 2.65 -4.50
C ALA A 58 -8.81 2.07 -5.62
N ALA A 59 -10.09 2.41 -5.66
CA ALA A 59 -11.04 1.84 -6.63
C ALA A 59 -10.99 2.50 -8.03
N TRP A 60 -10.10 3.48 -8.24
CA TRP A 60 -9.84 4.08 -9.56
C TRP A 60 -8.72 3.37 -10.35
N GLY A 61 -8.17 2.28 -9.83
CA GLY A 61 -7.16 1.47 -10.53
C GLY A 61 -7.73 0.22 -11.20
N TYR A 62 -6.94 -0.85 -11.23
CA TYR A 62 -7.24 -2.08 -11.95
C TYR A 62 -8.07 -3.10 -11.16
N GLY A 63 -7.94 -3.13 -9.83
CA GLY A 63 -8.71 -4.05 -8.98
C GLY A 63 -10.13 -3.57 -8.76
N SER A 64 -11.07 -4.52 -8.66
CA SER A 64 -12.46 -4.19 -8.33
C SER A 64 -12.63 -3.93 -6.83
N VAL A 65 -13.71 -3.25 -6.46
CA VAL A 65 -14.07 -3.04 -5.04
C VAL A 65 -14.20 -4.37 -4.30
N GLU A 66 -14.69 -5.42 -4.95
CA GLU A 66 -14.79 -6.77 -4.40
C GLU A 66 -13.40 -7.40 -4.18
N GLU A 67 -12.45 -7.23 -5.11
CA GLU A 67 -11.06 -7.66 -4.93
C GLU A 67 -10.43 -6.96 -3.72
N LEU A 68 -10.60 -5.64 -3.60
CA LEU A 68 -10.03 -4.83 -2.52
C LEU A 68 -10.63 -5.19 -1.16
N THR A 69 -11.96 -5.32 -1.09
CA THR A 69 -12.68 -5.73 0.13
C THR A 69 -12.23 -7.12 0.56
N SER A 70 -12.17 -8.08 -0.37
CA SER A 70 -11.77 -9.46 -0.09
C SER A 70 -10.30 -9.58 0.33
N ALA A 71 -9.45 -8.65 -0.12
CA ALA A 71 -8.05 -8.59 0.26
C ALA A 71 -7.80 -7.89 1.61
N GLY A 72 -8.85 -7.42 2.28
CA GLY A 72 -8.78 -6.86 3.62
C GLY A 72 -8.54 -5.36 3.68
N ALA A 73 -8.97 -4.59 2.68
CA ALA A 73 -8.96 -3.12 2.77
C ALA A 73 -9.70 -2.64 4.03
N GLU A 74 -9.07 -1.74 4.79
CA GLU A 74 -9.67 -1.08 5.94
C GLU A 74 -10.65 0.01 5.49
N ALA A 75 -10.29 0.71 4.42
CA ALA A 75 -11.14 1.66 3.72
C ALA A 75 -10.91 1.57 2.21
N ILE A 76 -11.90 1.98 1.43
CA ILE A 76 -11.81 2.06 -0.03
C ILE A 76 -12.16 3.47 -0.46
N ALA A 77 -11.25 4.11 -1.17
CA ALA A 77 -11.46 5.40 -1.81
C ALA A 77 -11.89 5.17 -3.28
N ASN A 78 -13.02 5.76 -3.66
CA ASN A 78 -13.55 5.75 -5.02
C ASN A 78 -12.86 6.80 -5.89
N LEU A 79 -12.44 7.91 -5.29
CA LEU A 79 -11.73 9.00 -5.95
C LEU A 79 -10.50 9.43 -5.12
N PRO A 80 -9.41 9.92 -5.76
CA PRO A 80 -8.23 10.37 -5.02
C PRO A 80 -8.51 11.45 -3.96
N GLU A 81 -9.52 12.28 -4.19
CA GLU A 81 -9.96 13.35 -3.28
C GLU A 81 -10.56 12.84 -1.97
N GLU A 82 -10.92 11.56 -1.88
CA GLU A 82 -11.42 10.95 -0.65
C GLU A 82 -10.27 10.55 0.30
N LEU A 83 -9.05 10.36 -0.21
CA LEU A 83 -7.89 9.90 0.58
C LEU A 83 -7.60 10.77 1.81
N PRO A 84 -7.62 12.11 1.76
CA PRO A 84 -7.37 12.93 2.95
C PRO A 84 -8.34 12.66 4.11
N GLY A 85 -9.56 12.19 3.83
CA GLY A 85 -10.53 11.82 4.87
C GLY A 85 -10.35 10.41 5.44
N LEU A 86 -9.46 9.61 4.86
CA LEU A 86 -9.16 8.22 5.25
C LEU A 86 -7.78 8.07 5.89
N LEU A 87 -7.00 9.15 5.94
CA LEU A 87 -5.66 9.18 6.52
C LEU A 87 -5.73 9.87 7.89
N ASP A 88 -5.16 9.22 8.90
CA ASP A 88 -4.97 9.77 10.25
C ASP A 88 -3.83 10.80 10.33
#